data_AF-A0A8X6P688-F1
#
_entry.id   AF-A0A8X6P688-F1
#
_cell.length_a   1.000
_cell.length_b   1.000
_cell.length_c   1.000
_cell.angle_alpha   90.00
_cell.angle_beta   90.00
_cell.angle_gamma   90.00
#
_symmetry.space_group_name_H-M   'P 1'
#
loop_
_entity.id
_entity.type
_entity.pdbx_description
1 polymer ?
#
loop_
_entity_poly.entity_id
_entity_poly.type
_entity_poly.pdbx_seq_one_letter_code
_entity_poly.pdbx_strand_id
1 'polypeptide(L)'
;FTVTFEDRYQSLVTVRQIRIDKYLQNVDHLHREGKSDFVDTIVVGSLGSWDSINDVVLLRMGISYAALMRKLICTNTNHWGRAICIEHVCGKC
;
A
#
# COMPACT_ATOMS: atom_id res chain seq x y z
N PHE A 1 -9.52 -3.46 -4.48
CA PHE A 1 -10.30 -3.46 -3.24
C PHE A 1 -10.21 -2.07 -2.66
N THR A 2 -11.35 -1.43 -2.43
CA THR A 2 -11.46 -0.05 -1.93
C THR A 2 -12.28 -0.13 -0.66
N VAL A 3 -11.72 0.28 0.47
CA VAL A 3 -12.41 0.27 1.77
C VAL A 3 -12.83 1.70 2.09
N THR A 4 -14.05 1.85 2.59
CA THR A 4 -14.64 3.15 2.92
C THR A 4 -13.96 3.78 4.13
N PHE A 5 -14.00 5.10 4.18
CA PHE A 5 -13.21 5.96 5.08
C PHE A 5 -13.64 5.92 6.56
N GLU A 6 -14.75 5.27 6.90
CA GLU A 6 -15.42 5.43 8.20
C GLU A 6 -14.68 4.76 9.36
N ASP A 7 -13.90 3.70 9.13
CA ASP A 7 -13.09 3.00 10.14
C ASP A 7 -11.59 3.11 9.83
N ARG A 8 -11.07 4.33 9.79
CA ARG A 8 -9.75 4.67 9.19
C ARG A 8 -8.58 3.78 9.61
N TYR A 9 -8.48 3.35 10.88
CA TYR A 9 -7.34 2.54 11.32
C TYR A 9 -7.56 1.04 11.08
N GLN A 10 -8.74 0.52 11.47
CA GLN A 10 -9.08 -0.89 11.26
C GLN A 10 -9.13 -1.24 9.77
N SER A 11 -9.64 -0.34 8.93
CA SER A 11 -9.65 -0.52 7.47
C SER A 11 -8.25 -0.70 6.89
N LEU A 12 -7.23 0.04 7.37
CA LEU A 12 -5.85 -0.10 6.90
C LEU A 12 -5.25 -1.46 7.28
N VAL A 13 -5.48 -1.90 8.52
CA VAL A 13 -5.01 -3.20 9.02
C VAL A 13 -5.67 -4.34 8.26
N THR A 14 -7.00 -4.30 8.09
CA THR A 14 -7.74 -5.31 7.35
C THR A 14 -7.33 -5.37 5.89
N VAL A 15 -7.13 -4.23 5.21
CA VAL A 15 -6.67 -4.20 3.82
C VAL A 15 -5.27 -4.78 3.67
N ARG A 16 -4.36 -4.49 4.61
CA ARG A 16 -3.04 -5.12 4.62
C ARG A 16 -3.19 -6.63 4.72
N GLN A 17 -3.96 -7.13 5.70
CA GLN A 17 -4.08 -8.57 5.92
C GLN A 17 -4.70 -9.27 4.70
N ILE A 18 -5.79 -8.74 4.14
CA ILE A 18 -6.42 -9.30 2.92
C ILE A 18 -5.42 -9.40 1.77
N ARG A 19 -4.57 -8.38 1.59
CA ARG A 19 -3.54 -8.41 0.53
C ARG A 19 -2.46 -9.43 0.84
N ILE A 20 -1.97 -9.51 2.08
CA ILE A 20 -0.99 -10.52 2.48
C ILE A 20 -1.56 -11.92 2.23
N ASP A 21 -2.78 -12.21 2.71
CA ASP A 21 -3.46 -13.50 2.55
C ASP A 21 -3.60 -13.89 1.07
N LYS A 22 -3.92 -12.93 0.20
CA LYS A 22 -4.03 -13.17 -1.24
C LYS A 22 -2.71 -13.61 -1.87
N TYR A 23 -1.59 -13.03 -1.42
CA TYR A 23 -0.28 -13.27 -2.04
C TYR A 23 0.57 -14.29 -1.29
N LEU A 24 0.15 -14.72 -0.09
CA LEU A 24 0.79 -15.79 0.68
C LEU A 24 0.85 -17.10 -0.10
N GLN A 25 -0.18 -17.43 -0.87
CA GLN A 25 -0.20 -18.62 -1.74
C GLN A 25 0.97 -18.65 -2.74
N ASN A 26 1.42 -17.48 -3.19
CA ASN A 26 2.57 -17.37 -4.09
C ASN A 26 3.88 -17.59 -3.32
N VAL A 27 3.99 -17.07 -2.10
CA VAL A 27 5.16 -17.27 -1.23
C VAL A 27 5.34 -18.74 -0.87
N ASP A 28 4.25 -19.44 -0.56
CA ASP A 28 4.26 -20.87 -0.23
C ASP A 28 4.77 -21.73 -1.40
N HIS A 29 4.61 -21.26 -2.64
CA HIS A 29 5.21 -21.90 -3.80
C HIS A 29 6.73 -21.69 -3.82
N LEU A 30 7.20 -20.45 -3.65
CA LEU A 30 8.64 -20.16 -3.66
C LEU A 30 9.38 -20.79 -2.46
N HIS A 31 8.73 -20.90 -1.30
CA HIS A 31 9.27 -21.61 -0.14
C HIS A 31 9.45 -23.10 -0.40
N ARG A 32 8.52 -23.73 -1.13
CA ARG A 32 8.67 -25.13 -1.57
C ARG A 32 9.84 -25.32 -2.54
N GLU A 33 10.28 -24.29 -3.24
CA GLU A 33 11.49 -24.29 -4.06
C GLU A 33 12.78 -23.98 -3.26
N GLY A 34 12.68 -23.84 -1.93
CA GLY A 34 13.83 -23.56 -1.05
C GLY A 34 14.27 -22.10 -1.00
N LYS A 35 13.47 -21.17 -1.54
CA LYS A 35 13.75 -19.72 -1.47
C LYS A 35 13.09 -19.12 -0.24
N SER A 36 13.85 -18.32 0.53
CA SER A 36 13.33 -17.60 1.70
C SER A 36 12.74 -16.27 1.25
N ASP A 37 11.44 -16.26 0.98
CA ASP A 37 10.71 -15.05 0.57
C ASP A 37 9.75 -14.55 1.66
N PHE A 38 9.42 -13.26 1.63
CA PHE A 38 8.36 -12.69 2.47
C PHE A 38 7.48 -11.78 1.62
N VAL A 39 6.20 -11.67 1.99
CA VAL A 39 5.25 -10.75 1.37
C VAL A 39 4.73 -9.80 2.42
N ASP A 40 4.71 -8.53 2.06
CA ASP A 40 4.08 -7.47 2.83
C ASP A 40 3.46 -6.44 1.88
N THR A 41 2.71 -5.49 2.43
CA THR A 41 1.99 -4.48 1.67
C THR A 41 2.28 -3.08 2.20
N ILE A 42 2.59 -2.17 1.27
CA ILE A 42 2.58 -0.73 1.52
C ILE A 42 1.15 -0.21 1.40
N VAL A 43 0.63 0.37 2.49
CA VAL A 43 -0.73 0.92 2.54
C VAL A 43 -0.66 2.44 2.67
N VAL A 44 -1.33 3.16 1.77
CA VAL A 44 -1.39 4.63 1.77
C VAL A 44 -2.85 5.05 1.63
N GLY A 45 -3.28 5.99 2.46
CA GLY A 45 -4.62 6.57 2.37
C GLY A 45 -4.78 7.44 1.13
N SER A 46 -6.02 7.64 0.67
CA SER A 46 -6.34 8.40 -0.55
C SER A 46 -5.81 9.84 -0.60
N LEU A 47 -5.55 10.44 0.57
CA LEU A 47 -4.95 11.78 0.71
C LEU A 47 -3.47 11.73 1.14
N GLY A 48 -2.79 10.62 0.86
CA GLY A 48 -1.36 10.46 1.15
C GLY A 48 -1.03 10.13 2.60
N SER A 49 -2.03 9.75 3.42
CA SER A 49 -1.79 9.25 4.79
C SER A 49 -0.86 8.04 4.76
N TRP A 50 0.20 8.07 5.57
CA TRP A 50 1.21 7.03 5.62
C TRP A 50 1.06 6.16 6.86
N ASP A 51 1.06 4.84 6.69
CA ASP A 51 1.09 3.89 7.81
C ASP A 51 2.55 3.66 8.26
N SER A 52 2.82 3.78 9.56
CA SER A 52 4.14 3.55 10.17
C SER A 52 4.70 2.15 9.89
N ILE A 53 3.84 1.14 9.71
CA ILE A 53 4.31 -0.22 9.40
C ILE A 53 5.00 -0.27 8.03
N ASN A 54 4.64 0.61 7.08
CA ASN A 54 5.32 0.68 5.79
C ASN A 54 6.82 0.94 5.94
N ASP A 55 7.25 1.65 6.99
CA ASP A 55 8.67 1.93 7.22
C ASP A 55 9.45 0.69 7.60
N VAL A 56 8.84 -0.18 8.41
CA VAL A 56 9.39 -1.50 8.74
C VAL A 56 9.53 -2.35 7.48
N VAL A 57 8.53 -2.31 6.59
CA VAL A 57 8.54 -3.04 5.31
C VAL A 57 9.66 -2.55 4.41
N LEU A 58 9.81 -1.22 4.23
CA LEU A 58 10.88 -0.64 3.43
C LEU A 58 12.27 -0.97 3.99
N LEU A 59 12.43 -0.96 5.32
CA LEU A 59 13.66 -1.33 5.99
C LEU A 59 13.99 -2.81 5.76
N ARG A 60 13.00 -3.71 5.90
CA ARG A 60 13.17 -5.15 5.68
C ARG A 60 13.54 -5.49 4.24
N MET A 61 13.07 -4.70 3.27
CA MET A 61 13.47 -4.80 1.86
C MET A 61 14.86 -4.21 1.56
N GLY A 62 15.53 -3.60 2.54
CA GLY A 62 16.85 -2.98 2.34
C GLY A 62 16.81 -1.68 1.53
N ILE A 63 15.67 -0.98 1.47
CA ILE A 63 15.54 0.27 0.72
C ILE A 63 16.22 1.41 1.49
N SER A 64 17.43 1.77 1.07
CA SER A 64 18.24 2.84 1.67
C SER A 64 17.65 4.24 1.52
N TYR A 65 16.75 4.43 0.56
CA TYR A 65 16.10 5.71 0.25
C TYR A 65 14.62 5.75 0.69
N ALA A 66 14.29 5.10 1.82
CA ALA A 66 12.92 4.96 2.32
C ALA A 66 12.16 6.30 2.43
N ALA A 67 12.83 7.37 2.86
CA ALA A 67 12.23 8.71 2.94
C ALA A 67 11.84 9.29 1.57
N LEU A 68 12.66 9.06 0.54
CA LEU A 68 12.34 9.46 -0.83
C LEU A 68 11.20 8.60 -1.38
N MET A 69 11.27 7.28 -1.15
CA MET A 69 10.22 6.35 -1.57
C MET A 69 8.86 6.74 -1.01
N ARG A 70 8.79 7.06 0.30
CA ARG A 70 7.58 7.59 0.95
C ARG A 70 7.05 8.84 0.23
N LYS A 71 7.91 9.83 -0.01
CA LYS A 71 7.51 11.08 -0.68
C LYS A 71 6.94 10.83 -2.07
N LEU A 72 7.60 9.97 -2.86
CA LEU A 72 7.15 9.63 -4.21
C LEU A 72 5.78 8.96 -4.19
N ILE A 73 5.59 7.96 -3.32
CA ILE A 73 4.32 7.25 -3.19
C ILE A 73 3.22 8.20 -2.75
N CYS A 74 3.41 8.95 -1.65
CA CYS A 74 2.41 9.89 -1.14
C CYS A 74 2.04 10.98 -2.16
N THR A 75 3.02 11.50 -2.90
CA THR A 75 2.77 12.52 -3.94
C THR A 75 1.96 11.93 -5.08
N ASN A 76 2.31 10.72 -5.52
CA ASN A 76 1.59 10.03 -6.59
C ASN A 76 0.14 9.72 -6.16
N THR A 77 -0.06 9.18 -4.96
CA THR A 77 -1.41 8.92 -4.41
C THR A 77 -2.25 10.18 -4.34
N ASN A 78 -1.69 11.29 -3.87
CA ASN A 78 -2.39 12.58 -3.85
C ASN A 78 -2.73 13.10 -5.23
N HIS A 79 -1.81 12.96 -6.20
CA HIS A 79 -2.05 13.36 -7.58
C HIS A 79 -3.24 12.61 -8.18
N TRP A 80 -3.26 11.28 -8.06
CA TRP A 80 -4.37 10.45 -8.54
C TRP A 80 -5.67 10.70 -7.77
N GLY A 81 -5.61 10.86 -6.45
CA GLY A 81 -6.77 11.21 -5.64
C GLY A 81 -7.43 12.51 -6.10
N ARG A 82 -6.62 13.56 -6.37
CA ARG A 82 -7.11 14.83 -6.91
C ARG A 82 -7.65 14.68 -8.33
N ALA A 83 -6.98 13.95 -9.20
CA ALA A 83 -7.43 13.73 -10.57
C ALA A 83 -8.83 13.09 -10.61
N ILE A 84 -9.04 12.03 -9.81
CA ILE A 84 -10.33 11.34 -9.69
C ILE A 84 -11.41 12.28 -9.13
N CYS A 85 -11.09 13.08 -8.10
CA CYS A 85 -12.04 14.06 -7.57
C CYS A 85 -12.41 15.14 -8.60
N ILE A 86 -11.43 15.62 -9.38
CA ILE A 86 -11.68 16.63 -10.42
C ILE A 86 -12.53 16.05 -11.54
N GLU A 87 -12.23 14.83 -12.01
CA GLU A 87 -13.05 14.12 -12.99
C GLU A 87 -14.49 13.97 -12.49
N HIS A 88 -14.67 13.54 -11.24
CA HIS A 88 -15.99 13.34 -10.65
C HIS A 88 -16.79 14.64 -10.49
N VAL A 89 -16.16 15.71 -10.01
CA VAL A 89 -16.82 17.01 -9.76
C VAL A 89 -17.08 17.78 -11.05
N CYS A 90 -16.14 17.76 -11.99
CA CYS A 90 -16.23 18.52 -13.23
C CYS A 90 -16.86 17.74 -14.39
N GLY A 91 -17.04 16.42 -14.27
CA GLY A 91 -17.58 15.56 -15.33
C GLY A 91 -16.69 15.46 -16.56
N LYS A 92 -15.39 15.75 -16.43
CA LYS A 92 -14.43 15.77 -17.54
C LYS A 92 -13.62 14.48 -17.54
N CYS A 93 -13.91 13.60 -18.50
CA CYS A 93 -13.06 12.48 -18.92
C CYS A 93 -11.91 12.97 -19.81
#